data_AF-A0A679JVH4-F1
#
_entry.id   AF-A0A679JVH4-F1
#
_cell.length_a   1.000
_cell.length_b   1.000
_cell.length_c   1.000
_cell.angle_alpha   90.00
_cell.angle_beta   90.00
_cell.angle_gamma   90.00
#
_symmetry.space_group_name_H-M   'P 1'
#
loop_
_entity.id
_entity.type
_entity.pdbx_description
1 polymer ?
#
loop_
_entity_poly.entity_id
_entity_poly.type
_entity_poly.pdbx_seq_one_letter_code
_entity_poly.pdbx_strand_id
1 'polypeptide(L)'
;MYGRIAAGAAGYVSWPDPPDLHFSIVIDDAYSGITVLDGQPTLREAGVRNMALIRANRHENSTPSGVRVRIELHPPQGMSRTEFAHQIIVRSQKFASYVAPYSAPKNIRGSRMRPGEYNSSSYVAGLLGSVMGQVPSVSTPGFQAPGWEDPMPSHFFKGEAIR
;
A
#
# COMPACT_ATOMS: atom_id res chain seq x y z
N MET A 1 -0.93 7.31 7.66
CA MET A 1 -1.31 6.73 6.36
C MET A 1 -2.13 7.72 5.56
N TYR A 2 -1.83 7.86 4.28
CA TYR A 2 -2.42 8.85 3.39
C TYR A 2 -3.18 8.12 2.28
N GLY A 3 -4.44 8.46 2.08
CA GLY A 3 -5.29 7.96 0.99
C GLY A 3 -5.47 9.03 -0.08
N ARG A 4 -5.17 8.69 -1.33
CA ARG A 4 -5.47 9.52 -2.51
C ARG A 4 -6.37 8.75 -3.47
N ILE A 5 -7.12 9.44 -4.31
CA ILE A 5 -7.89 8.78 -5.38
C ILE A 5 -6.89 8.00 -6.24
N ALA A 6 -7.16 6.72 -6.47
CA ALA A 6 -6.35 5.90 -7.35
C ALA A 6 -6.43 6.47 -8.78
N ALA A 7 -5.38 7.17 -9.22
CA ALA A 7 -5.30 7.71 -10.57
C ALA A 7 -4.65 6.66 -11.48
N GLY A 8 -5.43 6.07 -12.39
CA GLY A 8 -4.87 5.40 -13.55
C GLY A 8 -4.28 6.44 -14.52
N ALA A 9 -3.27 6.05 -15.30
CA ALA A 9 -2.68 6.86 -16.37
C ALA A 9 -3.69 7.31 -17.46
N ALA A 10 -4.95 6.87 -17.39
CA ALA A 10 -6.09 7.45 -18.08
C ALA A 10 -7.07 7.92 -17.02
N GLY A 11 -7.17 9.24 -16.83
CA GLY A 11 -8.15 9.81 -15.91
C GLY A 11 -9.56 9.34 -16.26
N TYR A 12 -10.18 8.61 -15.35
CA TYR A 12 -11.62 8.62 -15.16
C TYR A 12 -11.89 8.53 -13.66
N VAL A 13 -11.93 9.71 -13.06
CA VAL A 13 -12.55 10.00 -11.77
C VAL A 13 -14.06 9.88 -11.99
N SER A 14 -14.64 8.69 -11.83
CA SER A 14 -16.09 8.55 -11.55
C SER A 14 -16.60 7.11 -11.48
N TRP A 15 -15.77 6.05 -11.55
CA TRP A 15 -16.31 4.70 -11.59
C TRP A 15 -15.38 3.61 -11.02
N PRO A 16 -15.82 2.81 -10.03
CA PRO A 16 -17.10 2.89 -9.30
C PRO A 16 -17.21 4.13 -8.40
N ASP A 17 -18.43 4.56 -8.11
CA ASP A 17 -18.79 5.52 -7.05
C ASP A 17 -19.26 4.72 -5.82
N PRO A 18 -18.67 4.88 -4.61
CA PRO A 18 -17.58 5.80 -4.29
C PRO A 18 -16.20 5.40 -4.86
N PRO A 19 -15.30 6.37 -5.13
CA PRO A 19 -14.01 6.12 -5.76
C PRO A 19 -13.03 5.34 -4.88
N ASP A 20 -12.14 4.60 -5.54
CA ASP A 20 -11.09 3.81 -4.89
C ASP A 20 -9.95 4.67 -4.37
N LEU A 21 -9.50 4.36 -3.16
CA LEU A 21 -8.29 4.93 -2.57
C LEU A 21 -7.08 4.05 -2.83
N HIS A 22 -6.02 4.73 -3.27
CA HIS A 22 -4.66 4.27 -3.12
C HIS A 22 -4.09 4.79 -1.81
N PHE A 23 -3.52 3.90 -1.00
CA PHE A 23 -2.86 4.25 0.24
C PHE A 23 -1.33 4.27 0.11
N SER A 24 -0.73 5.21 0.82
CA SER A 24 0.71 5.27 1.07
C SER A 24 0.95 5.45 2.57
N ILE A 25 1.99 4.81 3.10
CA ILE A 25 2.45 5.08 4.46
C ILE A 25 3.42 6.25 4.38
N VAL A 26 3.14 7.31 5.12
CA VAL A 26 4.03 8.47 5.25
C VAL A 26 4.62 8.42 6.65
N ILE A 27 5.94 8.35 6.72
CA ILE A 27 6.75 8.46 7.93
C ILE A 27 7.42 9.83 7.84
N ASP A 28 7.15 10.69 8.81
CA ASP A 28 7.75 12.01 8.92
C ASP A 28 8.62 12.02 10.17
N ASP A 29 9.93 12.13 9.97
CA ASP A 29 10.93 12.11 11.03
C ASP A 29 11.81 13.35 10.93
N ALA A 30 12.02 14.02 12.07
CA ALA A 30 12.71 15.30 12.13
C ALA A 30 14.18 15.24 11.67
N TYR A 31 14.80 14.05 11.67
CA TYR A 31 16.20 13.86 11.33
C TYR A 31 16.41 13.26 9.93
N SER A 32 15.53 12.35 9.53
CA SER A 32 15.61 11.61 8.25
C SER A 32 14.65 12.12 7.18
N GLY A 33 13.81 13.12 7.50
CA GLY A 33 12.86 13.73 6.59
C GLY A 33 11.63 12.86 6.36
N ILE A 34 11.00 13.04 5.20
CA ILE A 34 9.75 12.36 4.86
C ILE A 34 10.08 11.10 4.06
N THR A 35 9.67 9.93 4.54
CA THR A 35 9.69 8.67 3.78
C THR A 35 8.27 8.25 3.45
N VAL A 36 7.99 8.02 2.17
CA VAL A 36 6.71 7.49 1.69
C VAL A 36 6.91 6.09 1.15
N LEU A 37 6.07 5.16 1.58
CA LEU A 37 6.08 3.76 1.17
C LEU A 37 4.74 3.37 0.54
N ASP A 38 4.78 2.75 -0.64
CA ASP A 38 3.61 2.21 -1.32
C ASP A 38 3.91 0.98 -2.20
N GLY A 39 2.86 0.42 -2.79
CA GLY A 39 2.90 -0.81 -3.60
C GLY A 39 2.58 -0.63 -5.10
N GLN A 40 2.79 0.56 -5.68
CA GLN A 40 2.42 0.80 -7.09
C GLN A 40 3.30 0.00 -8.08
N PRO A 41 2.74 -0.50 -9.19
CA PRO A 41 3.55 -0.97 -10.31
C PRO A 41 4.34 0.19 -10.93
N THR A 42 5.53 -0.07 -11.45
CA THR A 42 6.35 0.95 -12.13
C THR A 42 6.47 0.62 -13.62
N LEU A 43 6.01 1.53 -14.48
CA LEU A 43 6.01 1.34 -15.94
C LEU A 43 7.40 1.46 -16.59
N ARG A 44 8.41 2.01 -15.90
CA ARG A 44 9.65 2.46 -16.56
C ARG A 44 10.96 1.83 -16.08
N GLU A 45 11.03 1.31 -14.86
CA GLU A 45 12.33 0.91 -14.27
C GLU A 45 12.68 -0.57 -14.46
N ALA A 46 11.70 -1.44 -14.75
CA ALA A 46 11.89 -2.90 -14.70
C ALA A 46 11.60 -3.65 -16.02
N GLY A 47 11.39 -2.91 -17.12
CA GLY A 47 11.01 -3.46 -18.43
C GLY A 47 9.54 -3.90 -18.50
N VAL A 48 9.00 -4.03 -19.72
CA VAL A 48 7.57 -4.31 -19.99
C VAL A 48 7.04 -5.55 -19.27
N ARG A 49 7.90 -6.55 -19.03
CA ARG A 49 7.55 -7.80 -18.32
C ARG A 49 7.16 -7.59 -16.85
N ASN A 50 7.74 -6.59 -16.19
CA ASN A 50 7.53 -6.33 -14.76
C ASN A 50 6.61 -5.14 -14.50
N MET A 51 6.19 -4.43 -15.56
CA MET A 51 5.35 -3.25 -15.46
C MET A 51 4.00 -3.50 -14.79
N ALA A 52 3.50 -4.74 -14.84
CA ALA A 52 2.23 -5.11 -14.25
C ALA A 52 2.41 -5.81 -12.89
N LEU A 53 3.61 -5.83 -12.30
CA LEU A 53 3.87 -6.52 -11.04
C LEU A 53 3.99 -5.52 -9.89
N ILE A 54 3.50 -5.91 -8.71
CA ILE A 54 3.59 -5.10 -7.48
C ILE A 54 5.04 -5.02 -7.02
N ARG A 55 5.45 -3.82 -6.60
CA ARG A 55 6.78 -3.53 -6.05
C ARG A 55 6.65 -2.65 -4.82
N ALA A 56 7.55 -2.82 -3.84
CA ALA A 56 7.74 -1.85 -2.79
C ALA A 56 8.42 -0.58 -3.35
N ASN A 57 7.71 0.54 -3.35
CA ASN A 57 8.27 1.84 -3.72
C ASN A 57 8.58 2.65 -2.48
N ARG A 58 9.66 3.42 -2.57
CA ARG A 58 10.09 4.38 -1.55
C ARG A 58 10.33 5.72 -2.21
N HIS A 59 9.73 6.77 -1.64
CA HIS A 59 9.98 8.15 -2.03
C HIS A 59 10.50 8.92 -0.82
N GLU A 60 11.58 9.67 -1.01
CA GLU A 60 12.19 10.49 0.04
C GLU A 60 11.90 11.96 -0.21
N ASN A 61 11.62 12.70 0.87
CA ASN A 61 11.41 14.15 0.88
C ASN A 61 10.29 14.66 -0.03
N SER A 62 9.29 13.82 -0.29
CA SER A 62 8.10 14.20 -1.07
C SER A 62 6.84 13.64 -0.44
N THR A 63 5.89 14.49 -0.05
CA THR A 63 4.56 14.03 0.37
C THR A 63 3.71 13.66 -0.84
N PRO A 64 2.80 12.68 -0.73
CA PRO A 64 1.84 12.40 -1.80
C PRO A 64 0.97 13.63 -2.09
N SER A 65 0.81 13.99 -3.37
CA SER A 65 -0.15 15.00 -3.80
C SER A 65 -1.57 14.43 -3.88
N GLY A 66 -2.60 15.30 -3.82
CA GLY A 66 -3.99 14.88 -4.04
C GLY A 66 -4.61 14.04 -2.92
N VAL A 67 -4.09 14.16 -1.70
CA VAL A 67 -4.59 13.44 -0.51
C VAL A 67 -6.06 13.80 -0.26
N ARG A 68 -6.89 12.78 -0.04
CA ARG A 68 -8.30 12.90 0.34
C ARG A 68 -8.55 12.44 1.77
N VAL A 69 -7.76 11.48 2.24
CA VAL A 69 -7.91 10.88 3.57
C VAL A 69 -6.55 10.86 4.27
N ARG A 70 -6.55 11.22 5.55
CA ARG A 70 -5.41 11.04 6.46
C ARG A 70 -5.87 10.19 7.63
N ILE A 71 -5.21 9.05 7.84
CA ILE A 71 -5.46 8.14 8.95
C ILE A 71 -4.19 8.08 9.78
N GLU A 72 -4.27 8.50 11.05
CA GLU A 72 -3.15 8.32 11.98
C GLU A 72 -2.96 6.83 12.24
N LEU A 73 -1.71 6.37 12.13
CA LEU A 73 -1.36 5.00 12.49
C LEU A 73 -0.77 5.03 13.89
N HIS A 74 -1.33 4.22 14.77
CA HIS A 74 -0.80 4.06 16.13
C HIS A 74 0.01 2.77 16.22
N PRO A 75 1.16 2.79 16.91
CA PRO A 75 1.93 1.59 17.15
C PRO A 75 1.13 0.61 18.01
N PRO A 76 1.36 -0.71 17.89
CA PRO A 76 0.77 -1.70 18.78
C PRO A 76 1.24 -1.49 20.22
N GLN A 77 0.49 -2.02 21.19
CA GLN A 77 0.82 -1.91 22.61
C GLN A 77 2.23 -2.45 22.88
N GLY A 78 3.04 -1.67 23.61
CA GLY A 78 4.43 -2.01 23.94
C GLY A 78 5.46 -1.61 22.87
N MET A 79 5.04 -1.06 21.74
CA MET A 79 5.95 -0.55 20.69
C MET A 79 5.96 0.99 20.69
N SER A 80 7.15 1.59 20.62
CA SER A 80 7.29 3.04 20.49
C SER A 80 6.96 3.49 19.06
N ARG A 81 6.64 4.78 18.86
CA ARG A 81 6.42 5.34 17.51
C ARG A 81 7.66 5.20 16.62
N THR A 82 8.85 5.39 17.19
CA THR A 82 10.13 5.24 16.47
C THR A 82 10.39 3.81 16.06
N GLU A 83 10.20 2.85 16.97
CA GLU A 83 10.38 1.43 16.65
C GLU A 83 9.35 0.98 15.61
N PHE A 84 8.11 1.47 15.70
CA PHE A 84 7.08 1.17 14.72
C PHE A 84 7.43 1.67 13.32
N ALA A 85 7.87 2.94 13.21
CA ALA A 85 8.33 3.49 11.94
C ALA A 85 9.52 2.70 11.37
N HIS A 86 10.49 2.36 12.22
CA HIS A 86 11.66 1.56 11.85
C HIS A 86 11.26 0.17 11.33
N GLN A 87 10.37 -0.54 12.03
CA GLN A 87 9.90 -1.86 11.59
C GLN A 87 9.11 -1.80 10.28
N ILE A 88 8.30 -0.76 10.06
CA ILE A 88 7.64 -0.54 8.75
C ILE A 88 8.68 -0.44 7.64
N ILE A 89 9.73 0.37 7.83
CA ILE A 89 10.80 0.52 6.84
C ILE A 89 11.49 -0.82 6.59
N VAL A 90 11.92 -1.51 7.64
CA VAL A 90 12.61 -2.81 7.55
C VAL A 90 11.74 -3.86 6.84
N ARG A 91 10.45 -3.97 7.18
CA ARG A 91 9.53 -4.92 6.54
C ARG A 91 9.22 -4.55 5.09
N SER A 92 9.14 -3.27 4.77
CA SER A 92 8.96 -2.81 3.38
C SER A 92 10.16 -3.16 2.50
N GLN A 93 11.38 -3.07 3.03
CA GLN A 93 12.62 -3.44 2.33
C GLN A 93 12.77 -4.96 2.15
N LYS A 94 12.22 -5.74 3.09
CA LYS A 94 12.16 -7.20 3.02
C LYS A 94 11.06 -7.72 2.10
N PHE A 95 10.25 -6.82 1.51
CA PHE A 95 9.25 -7.22 0.56
C PHE A 95 9.88 -7.85 -0.68
N ALA A 96 9.51 -9.10 -0.98
CA ALA A 96 9.88 -9.73 -2.24
C ALA A 96 9.19 -8.96 -3.38
N SER A 97 9.94 -8.13 -4.11
CA SER A 97 9.39 -7.29 -5.16
C SER A 97 9.07 -8.09 -6.42
N TYR A 98 8.09 -7.61 -7.19
CA TYR A 98 7.63 -8.22 -8.45
C TYR A 98 7.03 -9.63 -8.28
N VAL A 99 6.45 -9.92 -7.11
CA VAL A 99 5.96 -11.27 -6.76
C VAL A 99 4.53 -11.57 -7.19
N ALA A 100 3.74 -10.54 -7.45
CA ALA A 100 2.33 -10.71 -7.78
C ALA A 100 1.92 -9.75 -8.90
N PRO A 101 1.12 -10.21 -9.88
CA PRO A 101 0.52 -9.33 -10.86
C PRO A 101 -0.46 -8.38 -10.18
N TYR A 102 -0.27 -7.09 -10.44
CA TYR A 102 -1.19 -6.04 -10.09
C TYR A 102 -2.54 -6.30 -10.75
N SER A 103 -3.57 -6.33 -9.93
CA SER A 103 -4.95 -6.52 -10.33
C SER A 103 -5.71 -5.24 -10.04
N ALA A 104 -6.42 -4.72 -11.04
CA ALA A 104 -7.42 -3.70 -10.79
C ALA A 104 -8.64 -4.36 -10.12
N PRO A 105 -9.35 -3.67 -9.21
CA PRO A 105 -10.63 -4.15 -8.66
C PRO A 105 -11.56 -4.52 -9.81
N LYS A 106 -11.77 -5.82 -10.03
CA LYS A 106 -12.08 -6.33 -11.38
C LYS A 106 -13.54 -6.25 -11.78
N ASN A 107 -14.39 -5.56 -11.04
CA ASN A 107 -15.76 -5.44 -11.46
C ASN A 107 -16.09 -3.96 -11.59
N ILE A 108 -16.74 -3.64 -12.70
CA ILE A 108 -17.56 -2.49 -13.05
C ILE A 108 -18.43 -1.92 -11.86
N ARG A 109 -18.51 -2.63 -10.72
CA ARG A 109 -19.12 -2.19 -9.44
C ARG A 109 -18.42 -2.76 -8.17
N GLY A 110 -17.21 -3.32 -8.31
CA GLY A 110 -16.59 -4.16 -7.28
C GLY A 110 -15.80 -3.37 -6.26
N SER A 111 -16.30 -3.30 -5.04
CA SER A 111 -15.62 -2.71 -3.88
C SER A 111 -14.61 -3.64 -3.20
N ARG A 112 -14.31 -4.78 -3.82
CA ARG A 112 -13.45 -5.85 -3.28
C ARG A 112 -12.63 -6.52 -4.38
N MET A 113 -11.43 -6.95 -4.00
CA MET A 113 -10.58 -7.85 -4.78
C MET A 113 -11.08 -9.29 -4.65
N ARG A 114 -10.73 -10.14 -5.62
CA ARG A 114 -10.94 -11.58 -5.46
C ARG A 114 -9.80 -12.17 -4.63
N PRO A 115 -10.02 -13.30 -3.93
CA PRO A 115 -8.93 -14.00 -3.23
C PRO A 115 -7.75 -14.27 -4.16
N GLY A 116 -6.56 -13.84 -3.74
CA GLY A 116 -5.30 -13.99 -4.49
C GLY A 116 -5.03 -12.89 -5.53
N GLU A 117 -5.95 -11.96 -5.75
CA GLU A 117 -5.68 -10.74 -6.50
C GLU A 117 -5.08 -9.67 -5.58
N TYR A 118 -4.04 -8.97 -6.04
CA TYR A 118 -3.34 -7.98 -5.23
C TYR A 118 -3.24 -6.63 -5.95
N ASN A 119 -3.20 -5.56 -5.18
CA ASN A 119 -3.00 -4.19 -5.66
C ASN A 119 -2.14 -3.39 -4.64
N SER A 120 -2.06 -2.07 -4.82
CA SER A 120 -1.29 -1.23 -3.90
C SER A 120 -1.85 -1.19 -2.47
N SER A 121 -3.16 -1.32 -2.32
CA SER A 121 -3.82 -1.28 -1.00
C SER A 121 -3.61 -2.59 -0.24
N SER A 122 -3.65 -3.74 -0.92
CA SER A 122 -3.30 -5.03 -0.31
C SER A 122 -1.84 -5.10 0.12
N TYR A 123 -0.93 -4.42 -0.59
CA TYR A 123 0.45 -4.24 -0.14
C TYR A 123 0.53 -3.47 1.18
N VAL A 124 -0.11 -2.30 1.27
CA VAL A 124 -0.07 -1.49 2.51
C VAL A 124 -0.71 -2.24 3.68
N ALA A 125 -1.87 -2.88 3.45
CA ALA A 125 -2.54 -3.70 4.46
C ALA A 125 -1.64 -4.85 4.94
N GLY A 126 -0.99 -5.56 4.01
CA GLY A 126 -0.07 -6.66 4.33
C GLY A 126 1.18 -6.19 5.09
N LEU A 127 1.75 -5.04 4.70
CA LEU A 127 2.88 -4.43 5.37
C LEU A 127 2.55 -4.07 6.83
N LEU A 128 1.42 -3.39 7.04
CA LEU A 128 0.94 -3.08 8.39
C LEU A 128 0.67 -4.34 9.21
N GLY A 129 0.00 -5.34 8.62
CA GLY A 129 -0.23 -6.63 9.26
C GLY A 129 1.07 -7.34 9.67
N SER A 130 2.12 -7.24 8.86
CA SER A 130 3.43 -7.84 9.15
C SER A 130 4.16 -7.21 10.35
N VAL A 131 3.87 -5.94 10.66
CA VAL A 131 4.47 -5.20 11.79
C VAL A 131 3.57 -5.24 13.02
N MET A 132 2.27 -5.04 12.84
CA MET A 132 1.29 -4.91 13.92
C MET A 132 0.73 -6.26 14.39
N GLY A 133 0.95 -7.34 13.63
CA GLY A 133 0.34 -8.65 13.86
C GLY A 133 -1.14 -8.74 13.42
N GLN A 134 -1.75 -7.60 13.10
CA GLN A 134 -3.12 -7.48 12.60
C GLN A 134 -3.21 -6.32 11.61
N VAL A 135 -4.15 -6.41 10.67
CA VAL A 135 -4.41 -5.30 9.74
C VAL A 135 -5.39 -4.32 10.39
N PRO A 136 -5.04 -3.03 10.50
CA PRO A 136 -5.95 -2.05 11.08
C PRO A 136 -7.19 -1.89 10.20
N SER A 137 -8.36 -1.72 10.82
CA SER A 137 -9.59 -1.45 10.07
C SER A 137 -9.51 -0.07 9.41
N VAL A 138 -9.94 0.02 8.15
CA VAL A 138 -10.04 1.27 7.41
C VAL A 138 -11.49 1.49 7.01
N SER A 139 -12.05 2.60 7.47
CA SER A 139 -13.37 3.08 7.08
C SER A 139 -13.25 4.53 6.63
N THR A 140 -13.54 4.77 5.36
CA THR A 140 -13.38 6.09 4.72
C THR A 140 -14.71 6.45 4.05
N PRO A 141 -15.61 7.17 4.74
CA PRO A 141 -16.90 7.55 4.18
C PRO A 141 -16.74 8.23 2.82
N GLY A 142 -17.52 7.79 1.83
CA GLY A 142 -17.44 8.29 0.46
C GLY A 142 -16.27 7.76 -0.37
N PHE A 143 -15.57 6.71 0.10
CA PHE A 143 -14.46 6.08 -0.61
C PHE A 143 -14.44 4.56 -0.41
N GLN A 144 -13.80 3.85 -1.32
CA GLN A 144 -13.55 2.41 -1.24
C GLN A 144 -12.06 2.13 -1.07
N ALA A 145 -11.72 0.99 -0.47
CA ALA A 145 -10.36 0.55 -0.21
C ALA A 145 -10.14 -0.90 -0.67
N PRO A 146 -10.45 -1.24 -1.95
CA PRO A 146 -10.36 -2.63 -2.40
C PRO A 146 -8.95 -3.18 -2.24
N GLY A 147 -8.84 -4.41 -1.77
CA GLY A 147 -7.60 -5.10 -1.43
C GLY A 147 -7.20 -4.93 0.04
N TRP A 148 -7.90 -4.10 0.80
CA TRP A 148 -7.70 -4.02 2.26
C TRP A 148 -8.28 -5.24 2.99
N GLU A 149 -9.37 -5.79 2.45
CA GLU A 149 -10.06 -6.99 2.91
C GLU A 149 -9.27 -8.28 2.66
N ASP A 150 -8.41 -8.30 1.63
CA ASP A 150 -7.53 -9.41 1.27
C ASP A 150 -6.06 -8.93 1.22
N PRO A 151 -5.43 -8.70 2.39
CA PRO A 151 -4.06 -8.19 2.48
C PRO A 151 -3.05 -9.13 1.81
N MET A 152 -1.96 -8.56 1.31
CA MET A 152 -0.87 -9.38 0.81
C MET A 152 -0.29 -10.26 1.93
N PRO A 153 -0.09 -11.57 1.71
CA PRO A 153 0.37 -12.49 2.74
C PRO A 153 1.65 -12.05 3.42
N SER A 154 1.71 -12.21 4.74
CA SER A 154 2.83 -11.72 5.56
C SER A 154 4.18 -12.34 5.20
N HIS A 155 4.21 -13.53 4.61
CA HIS A 155 5.46 -14.19 4.20
C HIS A 155 6.23 -13.37 3.14
N PHE A 156 5.54 -12.60 2.29
CA PHE A 156 6.20 -11.71 1.34
C PHE A 156 7.01 -10.59 2.01
N PHE A 157 6.76 -10.26 3.28
CA PHE A 157 7.44 -9.20 4.06
C PHE A 157 8.49 -9.74 5.03
N LYS A 158 8.76 -11.05 5.01
CA LYS A 158 9.75 -11.68 5.91
C LYS A 158 11.17 -11.67 5.33
N GLY A 159 11.34 -11.39 4.05
CA GLY A 159 12.64 -11.49 3.36
C GLY A 159 13.09 -12.94 3.16
N GLU A 160 12.19 -13.90 3.34
CA GLU A 160 12.40 -15.28 2.94
C GLU A 160 12.25 -15.33 1.42
N ALA A 161 13.35 -15.58 0.71
CA ALA A 161 13.31 -15.76 -0.73
C ALA A 161 12.28 -16.84 -1.07
N ILE A 162 11.31 -16.50 -1.92
CA ILE A 162 10.46 -17.49 -2.57
C ILE A 162 11.42 -18.35 -3.41
N ARG A 163 11.73 -19.54 -2.91
CA ARG A 163 12.50 -20.54 -3.64
C ARG A 163 11.59 -21.34 -4.56
#